data_AF-A0A3D1YJD2-F1
#
_entry.id   AF-A0A3D1YJD2-F1
#
_cell.length_a   1.000
_cell.length_b   1.000
_cell.length_c   1.000
_cell.angle_alpha   90.00
_cell.angle_beta   90.00
_cell.angle_gamma   90.00
#
_symmetry.space_group_name_H-M   'P 1'
#
loop_
_entity.id
_entity.type
_entity.pdbx_description
1 polymer ?
#
loop_
_entity_poly.entity_id
_entity_poly.type
_entity_poly.pdbx_seq_one_letter_code
_entity_poly.pdbx_strand_id
1 'polypeptide(L)'
;MSDKDILIVIEQFQKSHEALLDSLGEVEPKEAFEGSQWSISDVLIHLNLSKFIDALEKIVSQESLMLPKYETLEVAFQSYISEIKINHERLIELLQRIPSDMLDKKVTECNPENNYPALTLLDLLKRMSKHEFVHAQQIVNTLTEVRNKD
;
A
#
# COMPACT_ATOMS: atom_id res chain seq x y z
N MET A 1 -27.20 3.71 0.16
CA MET A 1 -26.30 4.88 0.37
C MET A 1 -26.40 5.88 -0.80
N SER A 2 -25.72 7.03 -0.73
CA SER A 2 -25.73 8.07 -1.78
C SER A 2 -24.37 8.23 -2.48
N ASP A 3 -24.35 8.80 -3.69
CA ASP A 3 -23.12 9.13 -4.45
C ASP A 3 -22.10 9.96 -3.65
N LYS A 4 -22.57 10.67 -2.61
CA LYS A 4 -21.71 11.42 -1.70
C LYS A 4 -20.80 10.51 -0.84
N ASP A 5 -21.25 9.30 -0.52
CA ASP A 5 -20.50 8.38 0.34
C ASP A 5 -19.24 7.85 -0.35
N ILE A 6 -19.32 7.56 -1.65
CA ILE A 6 -18.14 7.13 -2.43
C ILE A 6 -17.15 8.28 -2.67
N LEU A 7 -17.63 9.53 -2.83
CA LEU A 7 -16.76 10.69 -2.94
C LEU A 7 -15.91 10.91 -1.67
N ILE A 8 -16.49 10.73 -0.49
CA ILE A 8 -15.76 10.81 0.79
C ILE A 8 -14.69 9.71 0.87
N VAL A 9 -14.99 8.51 0.38
CA VAL A 9 -14.01 7.42 0.33
C VAL A 9 -12.85 7.74 -0.61
N ILE A 10 -13.15 8.25 -1.81
CA ILE A 10 -12.14 8.67 -2.79
C ILE A 10 -11.24 9.76 -2.21
N GLU A 11 -11.83 10.79 -1.59
CA GLU A 11 -11.08 11.87 -0.94
C GLU A 11 -10.16 11.33 0.17
N GLN A 12 -10.62 10.35 0.94
CA GLN A 12 -9.79 9.73 1.98
C GLN A 12 -8.65 8.88 1.41
N PHE A 13 -8.88 8.16 0.31
CA PHE A 13 -7.79 7.45 -0.39
C PHE A 13 -6.75 8.44 -0.90
N GLN A 14 -7.16 9.54 -1.51
CA GLN A 14 -6.24 10.59 -1.99
C GLN A 14 -5.42 11.17 -0.85
N LYS A 15 -6.05 11.56 0.26
CA LYS A 15 -5.34 12.07 1.45
C LYS A 15 -4.34 11.08 2.03
N SER A 16 -4.69 9.79 2.06
CA SER A 16 -3.79 8.75 2.55
C SER A 16 -2.61 8.53 1.59
N HIS A 17 -2.84 8.64 0.28
CA HIS A 17 -1.79 8.53 -0.73
C HIS A 17 -0.84 9.74 -0.72
N GLU A 18 -1.38 10.95 -0.59
CA GLU A 18 -0.60 12.17 -0.40
C GLU A 18 0.28 12.06 0.84
N ALA A 19 -0.27 11.63 1.98
CA ALA A 19 0.50 11.42 3.20
C ALA A 19 1.63 10.38 3.02
N LEU A 20 1.37 9.30 2.27
CA LEU A 20 2.39 8.32 1.91
C LEU A 20 3.50 8.95 1.06
N LEU A 21 3.16 9.68 -0.01
CA LEU A 21 4.14 10.33 -0.87
C LEU A 21 4.95 11.40 -0.12
N ASP A 22 4.30 12.18 0.74
CA ASP A 22 4.97 13.18 1.57
C ASP A 22 5.95 12.51 2.53
N SER A 23 5.57 11.39 3.16
CA SER A 23 6.48 10.62 4.05
C SER A 23 7.73 10.08 3.34
N LEU A 24 7.67 9.93 2.02
CA LEU A 24 8.77 9.44 1.20
C LEU A 24 9.63 10.57 0.61
N GLY A 25 9.15 11.81 0.62
CA GLY A 25 9.78 12.93 -0.08
C GLY A 25 11.18 13.29 0.42
N GLU A 26 11.48 12.98 1.69
CA GLU A 26 12.78 13.25 2.32
C GLU A 26 13.63 11.98 2.55
N VAL A 27 13.17 10.81 2.08
CA VAL A 27 13.88 9.55 2.30
C VAL A 27 15.00 9.41 1.29
N GLU A 28 16.24 9.33 1.78
CA GLU A 28 17.36 8.98 0.92
C GLU A 28 17.29 7.48 0.55
N PRO A 29 17.63 7.09 -0.69
CA PRO A 29 17.54 5.70 -1.12
C PRO A 29 18.29 4.74 -0.21
N LYS A 30 19.45 5.12 0.33
CA LYS A 30 20.18 4.29 1.29
C LYS A 30 19.39 4.05 2.58
N GLU A 31 18.79 5.10 3.15
CA GLU A 31 17.95 5.01 4.36
C GLU A 31 16.76 4.08 4.14
N ALA A 32 16.23 4.02 2.92
CA ALA A 32 15.07 3.19 2.61
C ALA A 32 15.32 1.68 2.79
N PHE A 33 16.56 1.22 2.64
CA PHE A 33 16.96 -0.19 2.79
C PHE A 33 17.58 -0.48 4.16
N GLU A 34 17.70 0.52 5.03
CA GLU A 34 18.23 0.36 6.37
C GLU A 34 17.11 0.08 7.37
N GLY A 35 17.46 -0.63 8.45
CA GLY A 35 16.52 -1.02 9.48
C GLY A 35 16.87 -2.39 10.06
N SER A 36 16.51 -2.58 11.33
CA SER A 36 16.63 -3.88 12.03
C SER A 36 15.29 -4.63 12.08
N GLN A 37 14.23 -4.03 11.55
CA GLN A 37 12.89 -4.59 11.36
C GLN A 37 12.42 -4.27 9.93
N TRP A 38 11.11 -4.11 9.69
CA TRP A 38 10.57 -3.68 8.38
C TRP A 38 11.22 -2.35 7.95
N SER A 39 12.08 -2.43 6.95
CA SER A 39 12.66 -1.25 6.30
C SER A 39 11.58 -0.50 5.53
N ILE A 40 11.84 0.75 5.14
CA ILE A 40 10.92 1.50 4.27
C ILE A 40 10.73 0.74 2.95
N SER A 41 11.77 0.07 2.43
CA SER A 41 11.67 -0.77 1.24
C SER A 41 10.72 -1.95 1.43
N ASP A 42 10.71 -2.59 2.61
CA ASP A 42 9.77 -3.68 2.91
C ASP A 42 8.32 -3.19 2.97
N VAL A 43 8.09 -1.99 3.50
CA VAL A 43 6.78 -1.34 3.50
C VAL A 43 6.31 -1.08 2.06
N LEU A 44 7.19 -0.56 1.20
CA LEU A 44 6.84 -0.30 -0.20
C LEU A 44 6.59 -1.59 -0.99
N ILE A 45 7.37 -2.64 -0.74
CA ILE A 45 7.14 -3.98 -1.31
C ILE A 45 5.82 -4.56 -0.82
N HIS A 46 5.48 -4.40 0.46
CA HIS A 46 4.19 -4.82 1.00
C HIS A 46 3.02 -4.11 0.32
N LEU A 47 3.13 -2.79 0.14
CA LEU A 47 2.13 -1.98 -0.57
C LEU A 47 2.02 -2.36 -2.05
N ASN A 48 3.08 -2.94 -2.63
CA ASN A 48 3.12 -3.39 -4.02
C ASN A 48 3.53 -4.88 -4.14
N LEU A 49 2.71 -5.75 -3.55
CA LEU A 49 3.01 -7.17 -3.38
C LEU A 49 3.15 -7.95 -4.71
N SER A 50 2.64 -7.42 -5.82
CA SER A 50 2.66 -8.08 -7.14
C SER A 50 4.08 -8.43 -7.61
N LYS A 51 5.03 -7.49 -7.54
CA LYS A 51 6.43 -7.75 -7.95
C LYS A 51 7.12 -8.77 -7.04
N PHE A 52 6.79 -8.78 -5.76
CA PHE A 52 7.33 -9.75 -4.81
C PHE A 52 6.78 -11.15 -5.12
N ILE A 53 5.48 -11.27 -5.38
CA ILE A 53 4.84 -12.53 -5.79
C ILE A 53 5.43 -13.03 -7.12
N ASP A 54 5.53 -12.18 -8.15
CA ASP A 54 6.12 -12.55 -9.44
C ASP A 54 7.57 -13.05 -9.29
N ALA A 55 8.35 -12.40 -8.42
CA ALA A 55 9.72 -12.82 -8.13
C ALA A 55 9.76 -14.15 -7.36
N LEU A 56 8.85 -14.35 -6.40
CA LEU A 56 8.71 -15.61 -5.68
C LEU A 56 8.26 -16.75 -6.59
N GLU A 57 7.34 -16.52 -7.51
CA GLU A 57 6.88 -17.51 -8.48
C GLU A 57 8.04 -18.00 -9.35
N LYS A 58 8.90 -17.09 -9.83
CA LYS A 58 10.12 -17.43 -10.58
C LYS A 58 11.14 -18.21 -9.74
N ILE A 59 11.19 -17.97 -8.43
CA ILE A 59 12.04 -18.72 -7.51
C ILE A 59 11.50 -20.13 -7.31
N VAL A 60 10.20 -20.26 -7.05
CA VAL A 60 9.54 -21.55 -6.85
C VAL A 60 9.57 -22.39 -8.12
N SER A 61 9.43 -21.78 -9.31
CA SER A 61 9.54 -22.45 -10.60
C SER A 61 10.99 -22.74 -11.03
N GLN A 62 11.98 -22.33 -10.22
CA GLN A 62 13.43 -22.45 -10.50
C GLN A 62 13.89 -21.70 -11.75
N GLU A 63 13.08 -20.80 -12.30
CA GLU A 63 13.46 -19.90 -13.38
C GLU A 63 14.50 -18.87 -12.94
N SER A 64 14.49 -18.48 -11.66
CA SER A 64 15.52 -17.63 -11.03
C SER A 64 15.70 -18.01 -9.57
N LEU A 65 16.91 -18.33 -9.10
CA LEU A 65 17.15 -18.66 -7.69
C LEU A 65 17.24 -17.44 -6.76
N MET A 66 17.13 -16.23 -7.31
CA MET A 66 17.31 -14.97 -6.58
C MET A 66 16.20 -13.98 -6.93
N LEU A 67 15.91 -13.06 -5.99
CA LEU A 67 15.15 -11.86 -6.29
C LEU A 67 15.87 -11.06 -7.40
N PRO A 68 15.12 -10.35 -8.25
CA PRO A 68 15.71 -9.57 -9.33
C PRO A 68 16.73 -8.57 -8.77
N LYS A 69 17.92 -8.54 -9.38
CA LYS A 69 18.91 -7.51 -9.06
C LYS A 69 18.36 -6.15 -9.47
N TYR A 70 18.41 -5.20 -8.56
CA TYR A 70 18.28 -3.80 -8.89
C TYR A 70 19.64 -3.25 -9.35
N GLU A 71 19.62 -2.35 -10.32
CA GLU A 71 20.83 -1.71 -10.85
C GLU A 71 21.47 -0.79 -9.79
N THR A 72 20.64 0.04 -9.14
CA THR A 72 21.00 0.84 -7.98
C THR A 72 19.83 0.87 -6.96
N LEU A 73 20.11 1.29 -5.73
CA LEU A 73 19.07 1.46 -4.70
C LEU A 73 18.07 2.54 -5.12
N GLU A 74 18.55 3.61 -5.77
CA GLU A 74 17.74 4.68 -6.35
C GLU A 74 16.73 4.11 -7.36
N VAL A 75 17.19 3.27 -8.29
CA VAL A 75 16.33 2.68 -9.33
C VAL A 75 15.27 1.78 -8.71
N ALA A 76 15.65 0.97 -7.70
CA ALA A 76 14.70 0.11 -6.98
C ALA A 76 13.63 0.94 -6.27
N PHE A 77 14.07 1.93 -5.47
CA PHE A 77 13.20 2.78 -4.67
C PHE A 77 12.22 3.56 -5.54
N GLN A 78 12.71 4.20 -6.61
CA GLN A 78 11.86 4.93 -7.55
C GLN A 78 10.90 4.00 -8.32
N SER A 79 11.31 2.77 -8.63
CA SER A 79 10.40 1.79 -9.24
C SER A 79 9.24 1.42 -8.32
N TYR A 80 9.49 1.22 -7.03
CA TYR A 80 8.41 0.92 -6.08
C TYR A 80 7.42 2.07 -5.95
N ILE A 81 7.92 3.31 -5.81
CA ILE A 81 7.07 4.52 -5.74
C ILE A 81 6.23 4.67 -7.02
N SER A 82 6.84 4.46 -8.18
CA SER A 82 6.14 4.59 -9.47
C SER A 82 4.98 3.60 -9.61
N GLU A 83 5.19 2.35 -9.22
CA GLU A 83 4.12 1.33 -9.27
C GLU A 83 2.98 1.64 -8.28
N ILE A 84 3.32 2.12 -7.08
CA ILE A 84 2.31 2.53 -6.09
C ILE A 84 1.44 3.66 -6.64
N LYS A 85 2.04 4.65 -7.32
CA LYS A 85 1.30 5.73 -8.01
C LYS A 85 0.37 5.18 -9.09
N ILE A 86 0.88 4.29 -9.96
CA ILE A 86 0.08 3.66 -11.02
C ILE A 86 -1.10 2.88 -10.42
N ASN A 87 -0.87 2.10 -9.36
CA ASN A 87 -1.92 1.33 -8.72
C ASN A 87 -2.95 2.22 -8.02
N HIS A 88 -2.51 3.36 -7.45
CA HIS A 88 -3.41 4.34 -6.88
C HIS A 88 -4.32 4.96 -7.96
N GLU A 89 -3.77 5.38 -9.10
CA GLU A 89 -4.57 5.90 -10.22
C GLU A 89 -5.61 4.88 -10.68
N ARG A 90 -5.21 3.62 -10.88
CA ARG A 90 -6.12 2.51 -11.22
C ARG A 90 -7.21 2.29 -10.18
N LEU A 91 -6.88 2.43 -8.89
CA LEU A 91 -7.85 2.34 -7.81
C LEU A 91 -8.86 3.48 -7.89
N ILE A 92 -8.43 4.72 -8.08
CA ILE A 92 -9.34 5.87 -8.19
C ILE A 92 -10.28 5.71 -9.40
N GLU A 93 -9.76 5.30 -10.56
CA GLU A 93 -10.59 5.01 -11.74
C GLU A 93 -11.62 3.91 -11.46
N LEU A 94 -11.24 2.86 -10.72
CA LEU A 94 -12.17 1.80 -10.34
C LEU A 94 -13.25 2.31 -9.39
N LEU A 95 -12.88 3.08 -8.36
CA LEU A 95 -13.82 3.63 -7.37
C LEU A 95 -14.87 4.53 -8.01
N GLN A 96 -14.48 5.36 -8.98
CA GLN A 96 -15.40 6.23 -9.74
C GLN A 96 -16.42 5.45 -10.57
N ARG A 97 -16.15 4.18 -10.88
CA ARG A 97 -17.01 3.32 -11.70
C ARG A 97 -17.94 2.43 -10.87
N ILE A 98 -17.81 2.43 -9.54
CA ILE A 98 -18.66 1.61 -8.66
C ILE A 98 -20.09 2.15 -8.66
N PRO A 99 -21.10 1.36 -9.05
CA PRO A 99 -22.50 1.76 -8.94
C PRO A 99 -22.93 1.95 -7.49
N SER A 100 -23.72 2.98 -7.20
CA SER A 100 -24.10 3.33 -5.83
C SER A 100 -24.91 2.26 -5.10
N ASP A 101 -25.66 1.43 -5.84
CA ASP A 101 -26.41 0.29 -5.29
C ASP A 101 -25.50 -0.89 -4.88
N MET A 102 -24.25 -0.92 -5.36
CA MET A 102 -23.25 -1.90 -4.93
C MET A 102 -22.66 -1.57 -3.56
N LEU A 103 -22.70 -0.31 -3.12
CA LEU A 103 -22.08 0.13 -1.86
C LEU A 103 -22.69 -0.56 -0.64
N ASP A 104 -23.99 -0.86 -0.69
CA ASP A 104 -24.77 -1.49 0.39
C ASP A 104 -24.66 -3.03 0.36
N LYS A 105 -24.01 -3.62 -0.65
CA LYS A 105 -23.87 -5.07 -0.76
C LYS A 105 -22.85 -5.57 0.24
N LYS A 106 -23.22 -6.65 0.95
CA LYS A 106 -22.28 -7.38 1.80
C LYS A 106 -21.20 -8.05 0.94
N VAL A 107 -19.94 -7.88 1.35
CA VAL A 107 -18.77 -8.44 0.68
C VAL A 107 -17.91 -9.31 1.60
N THR A 108 -18.17 -9.28 2.91
CA THR A 108 -17.61 -10.22 3.87
C THR A 108 -18.70 -10.76 4.80
N GLU A 109 -18.52 -12.00 5.25
CA GLU A 109 -19.30 -12.59 6.32
C GLU A 109 -18.66 -12.31 7.68
N CYS A 110 -19.44 -12.46 8.76
CA CYS A 110 -18.90 -12.43 10.10
C CYS A 110 -18.03 -13.67 10.33
N ASN A 111 -16.79 -13.48 10.79
CA ASN A 111 -15.94 -14.57 11.21
C ASN A 111 -15.90 -14.62 12.76
N PRO A 112 -16.50 -15.65 13.38
CA PRO A 112 -16.57 -15.77 14.84
C PRO A 112 -15.22 -16.13 15.48
N GLU A 113 -14.24 -16.63 14.73
CA GLU A 113 -12.94 -17.04 15.29
C GLU A 113 -12.04 -15.83 15.62
N ASN A 114 -12.16 -14.74 14.85
CA ASN A 114 -11.36 -13.53 15.02
C ASN A 114 -12.21 -12.27 15.22
N ASN A 115 -13.52 -12.43 15.44
CA ASN A 115 -14.49 -11.34 15.57
C ASN A 115 -14.49 -10.36 14.38
N TYR A 116 -14.11 -10.81 13.18
CA TYR A 116 -14.18 -9.96 12.00
C TYR A 116 -15.65 -9.76 11.61
N PRO A 117 -16.15 -8.51 11.52
CA PRO A 117 -17.56 -8.28 11.24
C PRO A 117 -17.92 -8.54 9.78
N ALA A 118 -19.20 -8.80 9.52
CA ALA A 118 -19.74 -8.72 8.17
C ALA A 118 -19.71 -7.26 7.69
N LEU A 119 -19.15 -7.01 6.51
CA LEU A 119 -18.97 -5.68 5.95
C LEU A 119 -19.76 -5.51 4.67
N THR A 120 -20.32 -4.32 4.50
CA THR A 120 -20.70 -3.84 3.16
C THR A 120 -19.46 -3.44 2.37
N LEU A 121 -19.60 -3.29 1.04
CA LEU A 121 -18.52 -2.77 0.20
C LEU A 121 -18.05 -1.40 0.71
N LEU A 122 -18.97 -0.51 1.10
CA LEU A 122 -18.60 0.80 1.66
C LEU A 122 -17.78 0.67 2.95
N ASP A 123 -18.15 -0.24 3.86
CA ASP A 123 -17.42 -0.42 5.11
C ASP A 123 -16.00 -0.92 4.87
N LEU A 124 -15.83 -1.87 3.93
CA LEU A 124 -14.52 -2.36 3.52
C LEU A 124 -13.68 -1.22 2.93
N LEU A 125 -14.24 -0.45 1.99
CA LEU A 125 -13.55 0.66 1.36
C LEU A 125 -13.12 1.74 2.36
N LYS A 126 -13.97 2.08 3.34
CA LYS A 126 -13.65 3.02 4.43
C LYS A 126 -12.52 2.54 5.34
N ARG A 127 -12.38 1.22 5.52
CA ARG A 127 -11.25 0.66 6.29
C ARG A 127 -9.97 0.73 5.48
N MET A 128 -10.04 0.30 4.22
CA MET A 128 -8.89 0.29 3.32
C MET A 128 -8.38 1.69 2.97
N SER A 129 -9.25 2.70 2.97
CA SER A 129 -8.87 4.09 2.65
C SER A 129 -7.89 4.72 3.63
N LYS A 130 -7.64 4.10 4.79
CA LYS A 130 -6.65 4.55 5.78
C LYS A 130 -5.33 3.76 5.74
N HIS A 131 -5.24 2.73 4.90
CA HIS A 131 -4.12 1.81 4.87
C HIS A 131 -2.79 2.50 4.58
N GLU A 132 -2.73 3.28 3.50
CA GLU A 132 -1.52 4.05 3.13
C GLU A 132 -1.13 5.06 4.21
N PHE A 133 -2.11 5.68 4.89
CA PHE A 133 -1.84 6.62 5.98
C PHE A 133 -1.15 5.95 7.18
N VAL A 134 -1.56 4.73 7.55
CA VAL A 134 -0.90 3.97 8.62
C VAL A 134 0.56 3.67 8.25
N HIS A 135 0.81 3.30 7.00
CA HIS A 135 2.18 3.05 6.53
C HIS A 135 3.00 4.32 6.36
N ALA A 136 2.39 5.47 6.02
CA ALA A 136 3.06 6.76 6.05
C ALA A 136 3.61 7.08 7.44
N GLN A 137 2.81 6.85 8.50
CA GLN A 137 3.28 7.03 9.88
C GLN A 137 4.38 6.05 10.25
N GLN A 138 4.29 4.80 9.78
CA GLN A 138 5.36 3.81 9.97
C GLN A 138 6.66 4.26 9.31
N ILE A 139 6.61 4.78 8.08
CA ILE A 139 7.79 5.29 7.35
C ILE A 139 8.46 6.42 8.12
N VAL A 140 7.69 7.40 8.61
CA VAL A 140 8.23 8.51 9.42
C VAL A 140 8.93 8.00 10.68
N ASN A 141 8.33 7.02 11.36
CA ASN A 141 8.92 6.43 12.56
C ASN A 141 10.22 5.68 12.23
N THR A 142 10.21 4.84 11.19
CA THR A 142 11.40 4.10 10.73
C THR A 142 12.52 5.05 10.33
N LEU A 143 12.21 6.13 9.59
CA LEU A 143 13.19 7.13 9.19
C LEU A 143 13.84 7.83 10.39
N THR A 144 13.02 8.15 11.39
CA THR A 144 13.50 8.73 12.66
C THR A 144 14.45 7.77 13.38
N GLU A 145 14.12 6.48 13.43
CA GLU A 145 14.98 5.46 14.04
C GLU A 145 16.30 5.27 13.29
N VAL A 146 16.27 5.27 11.96
CA VAL A 146 17.47 5.16 11.11
C VAL A 146 18.40 6.36 11.35
N ARG A 147 17.87 7.58 11.31
CA ARG A 147 18.66 8.82 11.47
C ARG A 147 19.22 9.04 12.88
N ASN A 148 18.57 8.46 13.90
CA ASN A 148 19.03 8.57 15.29
C ASN A 148 20.01 7.46 15.70
N LYS A 149 20.42 6.57 14.78
CA LYS A 149 21.43 5.54 15.04
C LYS A 149 22.87 6.05 14.90
N ASP A 150 23.05 7.27 14.39
CA ASP A 150 24.32 8.01 14.35
C ASP A 150 24.49 8.93 15.58
#